data_AF-A0A4Q5NUY9-F1
#
_entry.id   AF-A0A4Q5NUY9-F1
#
_cell.length_a   1.000
_cell.length_b   1.000
_cell.length_c   1.000
_cell.angle_alpha   90.00
_cell.angle_beta   90.00
_cell.angle_gamma   90.00
#
_symmetry.space_group_name_H-M   'P 1'
#
loop_
_entity.id
_entity.type
_entity.pdbx_description
1 polymer ?
#
loop_
_entity_poly.entity_id
_entity_poly.type
_entity_poly.pdbx_seq_one_letter_code
_entity_poly.pdbx_strand_id
1 'polypeptide(L)'
;MNTKKNQVLFLLGLLPLIGTAAYAQTDITDIAGTQSAQYNDSPANETLIKLFDNSSATKYLTFHNAAWVQYQVAQPYIVTKYALTSANDFAERDPKNWTLQGSNNGTTWTTINTQSNQTFTARFQRKEYTFTNTTAYTYYRLNMTASSGTTLQAAELEIYGTLPVVDITNLAGIVTGQYDYTQSGSGEGVEKVVDNSAATKYLTFHDQAWIQWQAGNSSVVTKYSITSANDAETRDPKNWTLQGSNNGTTWTTIDTRMNEDFPSRLQRREFTIPNTTAYTYYRLNMTNNSDGILQLGEWELFGTGGGGTIIPPATWQEHWFDHTQLLTRKYYDDDVVVYYDNDVDPTVTWPFQFTGDVWRYTKSLYGSFGQDKRLYVICHTNKYSGGHPSTYFDASHDYRNVIDCGPGPWTTFDYNALAIPTHEVGHIVELGSKGAHNSPAFGLWGDSKWMEIYIYDVYKGLGRTADANTWYNEQINKTDSFPRANTRWFRDWFYPIYNQYGGAPTLNKYFTLLGQNFPRSSNGVDYSRAMNWGEFVHFWSGAAGVNLKAQATTAFGWPAQYETQFQQAKIDFPNVTYTG
;
A
#
# COMPACT_ATOMS: atom_id res chain seq x y z
N MET A 1 -13.35 -75.98 -2.44
CA MET A 1 -13.06 -74.73 -3.17
C MET A 1 -14.03 -73.67 -2.69
N ASN A 2 -13.56 -72.74 -1.86
CA ASN A 2 -14.37 -71.75 -1.15
C ASN A 2 -14.38 -70.42 -1.92
N THR A 3 -15.55 -69.97 -2.36
CA THR A 3 -15.79 -68.58 -2.79
C THR A 3 -16.62 -67.89 -1.72
N LYS A 4 -15.98 -67.05 -0.90
CA LYS A 4 -16.67 -66.11 0.01
C LYS A 4 -16.97 -64.81 -0.75
N LYS A 5 -18.25 -64.49 -0.88
CA LYS A 5 -18.75 -63.18 -1.29
C LYS A 5 -18.56 -62.20 -0.12
N ASN A 6 -17.81 -61.12 -0.33
CA ASN A 6 -17.71 -60.02 0.62
C ASN A 6 -18.92 -59.09 0.46
N GLN A 7 -19.66 -58.91 1.55
CA GLN A 7 -20.68 -57.88 1.70
C GLN A 7 -19.98 -56.53 1.95
N VAL A 8 -20.32 -55.53 1.16
CA VAL A 8 -19.91 -54.13 1.36
C VAL A 8 -20.85 -53.51 2.39
N LEU A 9 -20.30 -53.12 3.54
CA LEU A 9 -20.99 -52.40 4.59
C LEU A 9 -21.04 -50.92 4.20
N PHE A 10 -22.22 -50.37 3.91
CA PHE A 10 -22.42 -48.93 3.75
C PHE A 10 -22.27 -48.25 5.11
N LEU A 11 -21.14 -47.57 5.33
CA LEU A 11 -21.00 -46.61 6.43
C LEU A 11 -21.72 -45.33 5.99
N LEU A 12 -22.94 -45.10 6.50
CA LEU A 12 -23.54 -43.77 6.46
C LEU A 12 -22.68 -42.85 7.32
N GLY A 13 -21.84 -42.04 6.68
CA GLY A 13 -21.15 -40.94 7.32
C GLY A 13 -22.18 -39.94 7.85
N LEU A 14 -22.23 -39.78 9.17
CA LEU A 14 -22.83 -38.61 9.80
C LEU A 14 -22.17 -37.37 9.19
N LEU A 15 -22.93 -36.58 8.42
CA LEU A 15 -22.56 -35.21 8.12
C LEU A 15 -22.44 -34.46 9.46
N PRO A 16 -21.29 -33.85 9.79
CA PRO A 16 -21.27 -32.90 10.88
C PRO A 16 -22.15 -31.72 10.46
N LEU A 17 -23.16 -31.42 11.27
CA LEU A 17 -23.88 -30.15 11.23
C LEU A 17 -22.81 -29.06 11.35
N ILE A 18 -22.51 -28.37 10.26
CA ILE A 18 -21.66 -27.17 10.29
C ILE A 18 -22.50 -26.11 11.00
N GLY A 19 -22.37 -26.05 12.32
CA GLY A 19 -22.76 -24.88 13.06
C GLY A 19 -21.85 -23.75 12.58
N THR A 20 -22.40 -22.81 11.82
CA THR A 20 -21.74 -21.53 11.63
C THR A 20 -21.49 -20.98 13.03
N ALA A 21 -20.21 -20.83 13.41
CA ALA A 21 -19.86 -20.11 14.62
C ALA A 21 -20.45 -18.71 14.46
N ALA A 22 -21.55 -18.45 15.16
CA ALA A 22 -22.12 -17.11 15.22
C ALA A 22 -21.07 -16.26 15.95
N TYR A 23 -20.37 -15.40 15.20
CA TYR A 23 -19.48 -14.41 15.78
C TYR A 23 -20.27 -13.61 16.82
N ALA A 24 -19.72 -13.47 18.02
CA ALA A 24 -20.35 -12.67 19.07
C ALA A 24 -20.58 -11.25 18.54
N GLN A 25 -21.78 -10.69 18.77
CA GLN A 25 -22.05 -9.31 18.44
C GLN A 25 -21.19 -8.40 19.31
N THR A 26 -20.56 -7.40 18.68
CA THR A 26 -19.82 -6.33 19.35
C THR A 26 -20.69 -5.08 19.39
N ASP A 27 -20.64 -4.35 20.51
CA ASP A 27 -21.17 -2.99 20.53
C ASP A 27 -20.24 -2.06 19.75
N ILE A 28 -20.70 -1.59 18.59
CA ILE A 28 -19.90 -0.77 17.69
C ILE A 28 -19.83 0.69 18.14
N THR A 29 -20.58 1.09 19.17
CA THR A 29 -20.42 2.43 19.76
C THR A 29 -19.29 2.48 20.80
N ASP A 30 -18.79 1.31 21.24
CA ASP A 30 -17.65 1.16 22.16
C ASP A 30 -16.29 1.09 21.48
N ILE A 31 -16.26 0.80 20.18
CA ILE A 31 -15.02 0.79 19.39
C ILE A 31 -14.66 2.21 18.96
N ALA A 32 -13.42 2.44 18.53
CA ALA A 32 -13.04 3.76 18.03
C ALA A 32 -13.89 4.17 16.80
N GLY A 33 -14.51 5.35 16.87
CA GLY A 33 -15.37 5.88 15.81
C GLY A 33 -15.59 7.39 15.94
N THR A 34 -16.28 7.96 14.95
CA THR A 34 -16.63 9.38 14.91
C THR A 34 -18.13 9.55 15.06
N GLN A 35 -18.55 10.40 15.97
CA GLN A 35 -19.96 10.72 16.23
C GLN A 35 -20.33 12.10 15.68
N SER A 36 -21.55 12.23 15.15
CA SER A 36 -22.11 13.54 14.79
C SER A 36 -23.63 13.56 14.96
N ALA A 37 -24.18 14.76 15.11
CA ALA A 37 -25.61 14.99 15.27
C ALA A 37 -26.06 16.08 14.29
N GLN A 38 -27.37 16.09 14.02
CA GLN A 38 -28.00 17.08 13.16
C GLN A 38 -27.84 18.52 13.69
N TYR A 39 -27.89 18.66 15.01
CA TYR A 39 -27.83 19.94 15.71
C TYR A 39 -26.71 19.93 16.74
N ASN A 40 -26.15 21.10 16.99
CA ASN A 40 -25.09 21.34 18.00
C ASN A 40 -25.57 22.36 19.04
N ASP A 41 -26.80 22.19 19.51
CA ASP A 41 -27.51 23.06 20.45
C ASP A 41 -27.62 22.45 21.86
N SER A 42 -27.00 21.30 22.08
CA SER A 42 -27.02 20.59 23.35
C SER A 42 -26.37 21.41 24.48
N PRO A 43 -26.95 21.41 25.69
CA PRO A 43 -26.28 21.93 26.88
C PRO A 43 -24.92 21.25 27.13
N ALA A 44 -23.99 21.95 27.79
CA ALA A 44 -22.60 21.50 27.97
C ALA A 44 -22.45 20.11 28.63
N ASN A 45 -23.39 19.72 29.50
CA ASN A 45 -23.38 18.42 30.20
C ASN A 45 -24.31 17.37 29.56
N GLU A 46 -24.92 17.69 28.41
CA GLU A 46 -25.92 16.86 27.73
C GLU A 46 -25.62 16.70 26.23
N THR A 47 -24.32 16.75 25.89
CA THR A 47 -23.82 16.70 24.50
C THR A 47 -23.93 15.30 23.91
N LEU A 48 -23.70 15.17 22.59
CA LEU A 48 -23.79 13.89 21.87
C LEU A 48 -22.94 12.76 22.47
N ILE A 49 -21.80 13.07 23.09
CA ILE A 49 -20.94 12.08 23.75
C ILE A 49 -21.72 11.28 24.80
N LYS A 50 -22.70 11.92 25.44
CA LYS A 50 -23.54 11.32 26.48
C LYS A 50 -24.56 10.31 25.98
N LEU A 51 -24.64 10.10 24.67
CA LEU A 51 -25.47 9.07 24.06
C LEU A 51 -24.70 7.77 23.80
N PHE A 52 -23.37 7.79 24.00
CA PHE A 52 -22.46 6.69 23.69
C PHE A 52 -21.45 6.49 24.83
N ASP A 53 -21.78 6.89 26.07
CA ASP A 53 -20.87 6.83 27.21
C ASP A 53 -21.14 5.66 28.17
N ASN A 54 -21.96 4.69 27.73
CA ASN A 54 -22.36 3.51 28.49
C ASN A 54 -22.93 3.82 29.88
N SER A 55 -23.58 4.96 30.01
CA SER A 55 -24.13 5.45 31.25
C SER A 55 -25.58 5.91 31.05
N SER A 56 -26.51 5.13 31.59
CA SER A 56 -27.91 5.56 31.65
C SER A 56 -28.14 6.80 32.53
N ALA A 57 -27.16 7.21 33.35
CA ALA A 57 -27.28 8.35 34.25
C ALA A 57 -27.04 9.70 33.55
N THR A 58 -26.50 9.68 32.34
CA THR A 58 -26.22 10.82 31.47
C THR A 58 -27.22 10.86 30.32
N LYS A 59 -27.27 11.95 29.55
CA LYS A 59 -28.18 12.05 28.40
C LYS A 59 -27.66 12.98 27.33
N TYR A 60 -28.06 12.70 26.10
CA TYR A 60 -28.09 13.67 25.02
C TYR A 60 -29.44 14.39 24.99
N LEU A 61 -29.42 15.71 24.71
CA LEU A 61 -30.61 16.52 24.52
C LEU A 61 -30.41 17.53 23.37
N THR A 62 -31.48 17.79 22.63
CA THR A 62 -31.57 18.87 21.62
C THR A 62 -32.91 19.59 21.72
N PHE A 63 -32.95 20.90 21.45
CA PHE A 63 -34.15 21.73 21.48
C PHE A 63 -34.99 21.63 20.19
N HIS A 64 -35.02 20.42 19.63
CA HIS A 64 -35.82 20.03 18.50
C HIS A 64 -36.60 18.76 18.85
N ASN A 65 -37.83 18.61 18.37
CA ASN A 65 -38.61 17.38 18.57
C ASN A 65 -38.24 16.26 17.60
N ALA A 66 -37.35 16.52 16.64
CA ALA A 66 -36.84 15.55 15.69
C ALA A 66 -35.37 15.85 15.44
N ALA A 67 -34.53 14.82 15.44
CA ALA A 67 -33.12 14.95 15.11
C ALA A 67 -32.56 13.59 14.70
N TRP A 68 -31.51 13.60 13.88
CA TRP A 68 -30.66 12.44 13.70
C TRP A 68 -29.37 12.56 14.51
N VAL A 69 -28.89 11.40 14.96
CA VAL A 69 -27.54 11.18 15.46
C VAL A 69 -26.90 10.07 14.64
N GLN A 70 -25.59 10.09 14.49
CA GLN A 70 -24.89 9.04 13.76
C GLN A 70 -23.54 8.70 14.38
N TYR A 71 -23.12 7.47 14.09
CA TYR A 71 -21.84 6.91 14.49
C TYR A 71 -21.15 6.32 13.24
N GLN A 72 -19.88 6.67 13.05
CA GLN A 72 -19.04 6.17 11.96
C GLN A 72 -17.94 5.28 12.51
N VAL A 73 -17.79 4.10 11.94
CA VAL A 73 -16.77 3.10 12.28
C VAL A 73 -15.75 2.95 11.15
N ALA A 74 -14.53 2.54 11.48
CA ALA A 74 -13.45 2.38 10.51
C ALA A 74 -13.66 1.17 9.57
N GLN A 75 -14.28 0.10 10.06
CA GLN A 75 -14.61 -1.10 9.30
C GLN A 75 -16.12 -1.29 9.23
N PRO A 76 -16.68 -1.79 8.11
CA PRO A 76 -18.11 -1.99 8.01
C PRO A 76 -18.57 -3.17 8.88
N TYR A 77 -19.63 -2.98 9.64
CA TYR A 77 -20.27 -4.04 10.44
C TYR A 77 -21.61 -4.42 9.83
N ILE A 78 -22.09 -5.65 10.02
CA ILE A 78 -23.48 -6.06 9.81
C ILE A 78 -24.21 -5.88 11.15
N VAL A 79 -24.96 -4.80 11.30
CA VAL A 79 -25.78 -4.55 12.50
C VAL A 79 -27.12 -5.25 12.40
N THR A 80 -27.48 -5.99 13.45
CA THR A 80 -28.75 -6.75 13.55
C THR A 80 -29.48 -6.49 14.87
N LYS A 81 -28.90 -5.70 15.77
CA LYS A 81 -29.49 -5.32 17.06
C LYS A 81 -29.02 -3.92 17.45
N TYR A 82 -29.86 -3.15 18.13
CA TYR A 82 -29.47 -1.95 18.87
C TYR A 82 -30.29 -1.86 20.15
N ALA A 83 -29.84 -1.07 21.11
CA ALA A 83 -30.61 -0.70 22.29
C ALA A 83 -30.71 0.83 22.40
N LEU A 84 -31.83 1.29 22.95
CA LEU A 84 -32.08 2.70 23.20
C LEU A 84 -32.61 2.85 24.63
N THR A 85 -32.01 3.77 25.39
CA THR A 85 -32.36 3.99 26.81
C THR A 85 -33.00 5.36 27.00
N SER A 86 -34.13 5.42 27.70
CA SER A 86 -34.79 6.68 28.04
C SER A 86 -33.98 7.47 29.08
N ALA A 87 -33.91 8.80 28.95
CA ALA A 87 -33.19 9.71 29.86
C ALA A 87 -33.82 9.82 31.29
N ASN A 88 -33.57 10.91 32.02
CA ASN A 88 -34.04 11.15 33.40
C ASN A 88 -35.23 12.12 33.55
N ASP A 89 -35.58 12.90 32.53
CA ASP A 89 -36.47 14.08 32.64
C ASP A 89 -37.93 13.75 32.22
N PHE A 90 -38.50 14.46 31.24
CA PHE A 90 -39.88 14.26 30.78
C PHE A 90 -40.07 13.14 29.76
N ALA A 91 -41.10 12.30 29.92
CA ALA A 91 -41.36 11.16 29.04
C ALA A 91 -41.70 11.58 27.60
N GLU A 92 -42.33 12.74 27.41
CA GLU A 92 -42.75 13.23 26.10
C GLU A 92 -41.57 13.56 25.18
N ARG A 93 -40.38 13.78 25.76
CA ARG A 93 -39.13 14.07 25.04
C ARG A 93 -38.38 12.82 24.59
N ASP A 94 -38.78 11.65 25.07
CA ASP A 94 -38.15 10.40 24.67
C ASP A 94 -38.50 10.08 23.20
N PRO A 95 -37.64 9.34 22.48
CA PRO A 95 -37.91 8.99 21.10
C PRO A 95 -39.18 8.14 21.00
N LYS A 96 -40.09 8.52 20.10
CA LYS A 96 -41.38 7.86 19.84
C LYS A 96 -41.39 7.11 18.51
N ASN A 97 -40.81 7.70 17.47
CA ASN A 97 -40.63 7.05 16.18
C ASN A 97 -39.21 7.29 15.69
N TRP A 98 -38.61 6.30 15.06
CA TRP A 98 -37.31 6.46 14.45
C TRP A 98 -37.04 5.44 13.34
N THR A 99 -36.03 5.74 12.54
CA THR A 99 -35.38 4.76 11.66
C THR A 99 -33.92 4.61 12.06
N LEU A 100 -33.44 3.36 12.03
CA LEU A 100 -32.00 3.08 11.98
C LEU A 100 -31.63 2.93 10.51
N GLN A 101 -30.56 3.61 10.09
CA GLN A 101 -30.11 3.65 8.70
C GLN A 101 -28.62 3.32 8.60
N GLY A 102 -28.24 2.63 7.52
CA GLY A 102 -26.86 2.33 7.17
C GLY A 102 -26.39 3.09 5.92
N SER A 103 -25.12 3.48 5.87
CA SER A 103 -24.47 4.05 4.69
C SER A 103 -22.99 3.64 4.58
N ASN A 104 -22.46 3.62 3.36
CA ASN A 104 -21.02 3.42 3.08
C ASN A 104 -20.34 4.66 2.48
N ASN A 105 -21.08 5.75 2.28
CA ASN A 105 -20.56 7.00 1.70
C ASN A 105 -20.99 8.26 2.49
N GLY A 106 -21.72 8.09 3.60
CA GLY A 106 -22.23 9.17 4.45
C GLY A 106 -23.35 10.04 3.83
N THR A 107 -23.70 9.82 2.56
CA THR A 107 -24.64 10.68 1.82
C THR A 107 -25.90 9.94 1.36
N THR A 108 -25.75 8.69 0.91
CA THR A 108 -26.85 7.80 0.53
C THR A 108 -27.15 6.84 1.67
N TRP A 109 -28.40 6.81 2.14
CA TRP A 109 -28.79 6.07 3.35
C TRP A 109 -29.83 5.00 3.05
N THR A 110 -29.62 3.79 3.57
CA THR A 110 -30.58 2.69 3.52
C THR A 110 -31.22 2.52 4.88
N THR A 111 -32.55 2.54 4.97
CA THR A 111 -33.26 2.21 6.21
C THR A 111 -33.16 0.71 6.48
N ILE A 112 -32.57 0.33 7.61
CA ILE A 112 -32.39 -1.07 8.03
C ILE A 112 -33.35 -1.47 9.16
N ASN A 113 -33.88 -0.51 9.92
CA ASN A 113 -34.95 -0.76 10.89
C ASN A 113 -35.87 0.45 11.03
N THR A 114 -37.16 0.21 11.31
CA THR A 114 -38.16 1.25 11.58
C THR A 114 -38.92 0.91 12.85
N GLN A 115 -39.06 1.89 13.73
CA GLN A 115 -39.88 1.81 14.94
C GLN A 115 -40.90 2.95 14.94
N SER A 116 -42.10 2.66 15.43
CA SER A 116 -43.19 3.64 15.51
C SER A 116 -43.99 3.47 16.79
N ASN A 117 -44.47 4.59 17.32
CA ASN A 117 -45.29 4.66 18.53
C ASN A 117 -44.68 3.93 19.75
N GLN A 118 -43.36 3.99 19.88
CA GLN A 118 -42.66 3.44 21.02
C GLN A 118 -42.94 4.28 22.27
N THR A 119 -43.00 3.58 23.41
CA THR A 119 -43.15 4.18 24.73
C THR A 119 -42.13 3.58 25.70
N PHE A 120 -41.74 4.39 26.68
CA PHE A 120 -40.94 3.98 27.83
C PHE A 120 -41.79 4.12 29.09
N THR A 121 -41.96 3.03 29.83
CA THR A 121 -42.83 2.93 31.01
C THR A 121 -42.13 3.38 32.29
N ALA A 122 -40.81 3.56 32.25
CA ALA A 122 -39.99 4.07 33.34
C ALA A 122 -38.86 4.95 32.78
N ARG A 123 -38.28 5.80 33.64
CA ARG A 123 -37.02 6.50 33.33
C ARG A 123 -35.86 5.50 33.34
N PHE A 124 -34.81 5.78 32.58
CA PHE A 124 -33.64 4.90 32.44
C PHE A 124 -33.97 3.51 31.89
N GLN A 125 -35.11 3.38 31.19
CA GLN A 125 -35.53 2.10 30.65
C GLN A 125 -34.80 1.85 29.34
N ARG A 126 -33.97 0.80 29.35
CA ARG A 126 -33.33 0.25 28.16
C ARG A 126 -34.31 -0.65 27.40
N LYS A 127 -34.44 -0.43 26.08
CA LYS A 127 -35.20 -1.30 25.18
C LYS A 127 -34.29 -1.79 24.05
N GLU A 128 -34.31 -3.09 23.79
CA GLU A 128 -33.56 -3.70 22.69
C GLU A 128 -34.46 -3.93 21.47
N TYR A 129 -33.85 -3.80 20.30
CA TYR A 129 -34.52 -3.97 19.01
C TYR A 129 -33.66 -4.86 18.13
N THR A 130 -34.16 -6.05 17.80
CA THR A 130 -33.53 -7.01 16.89
C THR A 130 -34.21 -7.00 15.53
N PHE A 131 -33.44 -7.16 14.47
CA PHE A 131 -33.93 -7.13 13.09
C PHE A 131 -32.99 -7.89 12.15
N THR A 132 -33.47 -8.18 10.93
CA THR A 132 -32.65 -8.82 9.90
C THR A 132 -31.94 -7.78 9.05
N ASN A 133 -30.64 -7.95 8.88
CA ASN A 133 -29.81 -7.20 7.95
C ASN A 133 -28.62 -8.09 7.56
N THR A 134 -28.29 -8.10 6.28
CA THR A 134 -27.17 -8.87 5.74
C THR A 134 -26.08 -7.96 5.16
N THR A 135 -26.34 -6.65 5.11
CA THR A 135 -25.45 -5.67 4.48
C THR A 135 -24.63 -4.98 5.55
N ALA A 136 -23.31 -4.90 5.32
CA ALA A 136 -22.41 -4.19 6.20
C ALA A 136 -22.32 -2.70 5.83
N TYR A 137 -22.24 -1.84 6.85
CA TYR A 137 -22.16 -0.38 6.69
C TYR A 137 -21.07 0.23 7.58
N THR A 138 -20.43 1.32 7.11
CA THR A 138 -19.47 2.12 7.90
C THR A 138 -20.12 3.28 8.66
N TYR A 139 -21.33 3.68 8.28
CA TYR A 139 -22.11 4.71 8.96
C TYR A 139 -23.44 4.16 9.45
N TYR A 140 -23.78 4.47 10.69
CA TYR A 140 -25.06 4.16 11.32
C TYR A 140 -25.74 5.42 11.83
N ARG A 141 -26.98 5.66 11.40
CA ARG A 141 -27.76 6.85 11.78
C ARG A 141 -29.08 6.45 12.41
N LEU A 142 -29.34 6.99 13.60
CA LEU A 142 -30.64 6.91 14.25
C LEU A 142 -31.38 8.24 14.03
N ASN A 143 -32.41 8.22 13.19
CA ASN A 143 -33.22 9.40 12.86
C ASN A 143 -34.51 9.38 13.69
N MET A 144 -34.62 10.25 14.68
CA MET A 144 -35.62 10.17 15.76
C MET A 144 -36.64 11.30 15.73
N THR A 145 -37.82 11.03 16.28
CA THR A 145 -38.88 12.00 16.58
C THR A 145 -39.46 11.73 17.98
N ALA A 146 -39.81 12.78 18.73
CA ALA A 146 -40.45 12.73 20.04
C ALA A 146 -41.81 13.47 20.05
N SER A 147 -42.57 13.31 21.14
CA SER A 147 -43.91 13.88 21.30
C SER A 147 -43.97 15.27 21.94
N SER A 148 -42.88 15.75 22.52
CA SER A 148 -42.81 17.00 23.29
C SER A 148 -43.11 18.27 22.47
N GLY A 149 -43.09 18.18 21.13
CA GLY A 149 -43.26 19.31 20.22
C GLY A 149 -42.02 20.22 20.10
N THR A 150 -41.09 20.19 21.07
CA THR A 150 -39.94 21.12 21.12
C THR A 150 -38.60 20.52 21.56
N THR A 151 -38.53 19.30 22.09
CA THR A 151 -37.28 18.78 22.69
C THR A 151 -37.19 17.26 22.60
N LEU A 152 -36.02 16.74 22.22
CA LEU A 152 -35.71 15.31 22.15
C LEU A 152 -34.59 14.99 23.13
N GLN A 153 -34.67 13.84 23.79
CA GLN A 153 -33.60 13.34 24.67
C GLN A 153 -33.48 11.82 24.61
N ALA A 154 -32.29 11.30 24.89
CA ALA A 154 -32.05 9.87 25.11
C ALA A 154 -30.82 9.70 26.02
N ALA A 155 -30.83 8.65 26.84
CA ALA A 155 -29.72 8.36 27.74
C ALA A 155 -28.58 7.64 27.01
N GLU A 156 -28.90 6.60 26.24
CA GLU A 156 -27.89 5.77 25.57
C GLU A 156 -28.41 5.19 24.26
N LEU A 157 -27.50 5.04 23.31
CA LEU A 157 -27.64 4.30 22.06
C LEU A 157 -26.48 3.31 21.91
N GLU A 158 -26.81 2.03 22.02
CA GLU A 158 -25.86 0.92 21.84
C GLU A 158 -26.17 0.23 20.51
N ILE A 159 -25.19 0.01 19.64
CA ILE A 159 -25.41 -0.56 18.30
C ILE A 159 -24.62 -1.85 18.15
N TYR A 160 -25.28 -2.98 17.94
CA TYR A 160 -24.63 -4.28 17.96
C TYR A 160 -24.49 -4.90 16.56
N GLY A 161 -23.25 -5.17 16.17
CA GLY A 161 -22.91 -5.71 14.86
C GLY A 161 -21.85 -6.80 14.89
N THR A 162 -21.73 -7.50 13.77
CA THR A 162 -20.66 -8.47 13.50
C THR A 162 -19.88 -8.03 12.27
N LEU A 163 -18.58 -8.35 12.21
CA LEU A 163 -17.80 -8.10 11.01
C LEU A 163 -18.23 -9.08 9.90
N PRO A 164 -18.33 -8.63 8.64
CA PRO A 164 -18.58 -9.54 7.52
C PRO A 164 -17.37 -10.44 7.30
N VAL A 165 -17.62 -11.68 6.86
CA VAL A 165 -16.56 -12.51 6.27
C VAL A 165 -16.34 -12.02 4.85
N VAL A 166 -15.14 -11.54 4.58
CA VAL A 166 -14.72 -11.02 3.27
C VAL A 166 -13.41 -11.67 2.86
N ASP A 167 -13.07 -11.57 1.58
CA ASP A 167 -11.71 -11.84 1.14
C ASP A 167 -10.80 -10.66 1.57
N ILE A 168 -9.91 -10.90 2.53
CA ILE A 168 -9.07 -9.84 3.11
C ILE A 168 -7.95 -9.40 2.17
N THR A 169 -7.60 -10.21 1.16
CA THR A 169 -6.64 -9.82 0.11
C THR A 169 -7.23 -8.79 -0.85
N ASN A 170 -8.55 -8.59 -0.82
CA ASN A 170 -9.25 -7.49 -1.50
C ASN A 170 -9.32 -6.19 -0.69
N LEU A 171 -8.84 -6.20 0.55
CA LEU A 171 -8.75 -5.01 1.39
C LEU A 171 -7.36 -4.36 1.24
N ALA A 172 -7.19 -3.17 1.82
CA ALA A 172 -5.89 -2.50 1.83
C ALA A 172 -4.82 -3.36 2.53
N GLY A 173 -3.73 -3.64 1.82
CA GLY A 173 -2.61 -4.43 2.32
C GLY A 173 -1.50 -4.55 1.27
N ILE A 174 -0.48 -5.33 1.61
CA ILE A 174 0.71 -5.57 0.79
C ILE A 174 0.95 -7.08 0.72
N VAL A 175 1.20 -7.60 -0.47
CA VAL A 175 1.68 -8.95 -0.70
C VAL A 175 3.18 -8.93 -1.02
N THR A 176 3.96 -9.77 -0.34
CA THR A 176 5.39 -9.98 -0.63
C THR A 176 5.68 -11.45 -0.86
N GLY A 177 6.73 -11.74 -1.63
CA GLY A 177 7.20 -13.10 -1.90
C GLY A 177 8.65 -13.26 -1.53
N GLN A 178 9.07 -14.49 -1.20
CA GLN A 178 10.47 -14.82 -0.93
C GLN A 178 11.38 -14.48 -2.12
N TYR A 179 10.85 -14.72 -3.30
CA TYR A 179 11.47 -14.43 -4.59
C TYR A 179 10.44 -13.68 -5.41
N ASP A 180 10.74 -12.47 -5.85
CA ASP A 180 9.85 -11.75 -6.77
C ASP A 180 10.48 -11.77 -8.16
N TYR A 181 9.80 -12.39 -9.11
CA TYR A 181 10.30 -12.55 -10.46
C TYR A 181 9.53 -11.63 -11.38
N THR A 182 10.14 -10.50 -11.73
CA THR A 182 9.55 -9.55 -12.69
C THR A 182 10.42 -9.43 -13.93
N GLN A 183 10.73 -10.54 -14.61
CA GLN A 183 11.37 -10.43 -15.93
C GLN A 183 10.52 -9.54 -16.84
N SER A 184 11.17 -8.56 -17.46
CA SER A 184 10.63 -7.49 -18.32
C SER A 184 9.34 -7.88 -19.05
N GLY A 185 8.19 -7.59 -18.45
CA GLY A 185 6.88 -7.76 -19.07
C GLY A 185 6.24 -9.16 -18.98
N SER A 186 6.84 -10.13 -18.28
CA SER A 186 6.20 -11.44 -18.01
C SER A 186 4.89 -11.29 -17.24
N GLY A 187 4.81 -10.31 -16.35
CA GLY A 187 3.64 -10.09 -15.50
C GLY A 187 3.40 -11.26 -14.56
N GLU A 188 4.47 -11.88 -14.05
CA GLU A 188 4.42 -13.07 -13.19
C GLU A 188 4.94 -12.82 -11.75
N GLY A 189 4.90 -11.57 -11.28
CA GLY A 189 5.34 -11.19 -9.93
C GLY A 189 4.39 -11.65 -8.83
N VAL A 190 4.79 -11.47 -7.58
CA VAL A 190 3.99 -11.94 -6.42
C VAL A 190 2.63 -11.22 -6.33
N GLU A 191 2.48 -10.03 -6.88
CA GLU A 191 1.20 -9.31 -6.91
C GLU A 191 0.09 -10.06 -7.65
N LYS A 192 0.44 -11.04 -8.49
CA LYS A 192 -0.52 -11.85 -9.24
C LYS A 192 -1.31 -12.83 -8.39
N VAL A 193 -0.85 -13.15 -7.19
CA VAL A 193 -1.57 -14.08 -6.31
C VAL A 193 -2.71 -13.43 -5.53
N VAL A 194 -2.98 -12.14 -5.74
CA VAL A 194 -4.05 -11.38 -5.06
C VAL A 194 -4.78 -10.43 -6.02
N ASP A 195 -4.66 -10.63 -7.33
CA ASP A 195 -5.23 -9.70 -8.33
C ASP A 195 -6.66 -10.09 -8.78
N ASN A 196 -7.23 -11.14 -8.18
CA ASN A 196 -8.51 -11.77 -8.50
C ASN A 196 -8.59 -12.31 -9.94
N SER A 197 -7.46 -12.68 -10.53
CA SER A 197 -7.39 -13.28 -11.86
C SER A 197 -6.65 -14.62 -11.80
N ALA A 198 -7.42 -15.71 -11.95
CA ALA A 198 -6.83 -17.03 -12.19
C ALA A 198 -5.98 -17.09 -13.48
N ALA A 199 -6.10 -16.14 -14.41
CA ALA A 199 -5.36 -16.14 -15.67
C ALA A 199 -3.91 -15.66 -15.54
N THR A 200 -3.59 -14.97 -14.46
CA THR A 200 -2.25 -14.48 -14.11
C THR A 200 -1.64 -15.45 -13.09
N LYS A 201 -0.33 -15.34 -12.85
CA LYS A 201 0.35 -16.22 -11.88
C LYS A 201 1.58 -15.57 -11.30
N TYR A 202 1.92 -15.94 -10.09
CA TYR A 202 3.27 -15.84 -9.57
C TYR A 202 4.11 -17.02 -10.08
N LEU A 203 5.36 -16.76 -10.45
CA LEU A 203 6.34 -17.79 -10.82
C LEU A 203 7.69 -17.51 -10.17
N THR A 204 8.40 -18.56 -9.76
CA THR A 204 9.78 -18.45 -9.28
C THR A 204 10.60 -19.65 -9.72
N PHE A 205 11.90 -19.44 -9.99
CA PHE A 205 12.87 -20.48 -10.37
C PHE A 205 13.45 -21.19 -9.14
N HIS A 206 12.57 -21.50 -8.19
CA HIS A 206 12.83 -22.27 -6.99
C HIS A 206 11.69 -23.29 -6.82
N ASP A 207 11.98 -24.47 -6.29
CA ASP A 207 10.99 -25.52 -6.00
C ASP A 207 10.11 -25.22 -4.77
N GLN A 208 10.50 -24.19 -4.01
CA GLN A 208 9.86 -23.74 -2.79
C GLN A 208 9.92 -22.22 -2.69
N ALA A 209 8.88 -21.64 -2.09
CA ALA A 209 8.85 -20.23 -1.74
C ALA A 209 7.75 -19.97 -0.71
N TRP A 210 7.92 -18.90 0.07
CA TRP A 210 6.79 -18.30 0.78
C TRP A 210 6.24 -17.08 0.04
N ILE A 211 4.93 -16.87 0.19
CA ILE A 211 4.25 -15.59 -0.10
C ILE A 211 3.54 -15.12 1.17
N GLN A 212 3.40 -13.82 1.35
CA GLN A 212 2.92 -13.21 2.58
C GLN A 212 1.98 -12.05 2.28
N TRP A 213 0.85 -12.00 2.98
CA TRP A 213 -0.07 -10.87 3.01
C TRP A 213 0.10 -10.11 4.33
N GLN A 214 0.20 -8.78 4.27
CA GLN A 214 0.21 -7.88 5.42
C GLN A 214 -0.92 -6.86 5.28
N ALA A 215 -1.72 -6.71 6.34
CA ALA A 215 -2.74 -5.66 6.45
C ALA A 215 -2.42 -4.71 7.60
N GLY A 216 -3.02 -3.52 7.60
CA GLY A 216 -2.87 -2.55 8.69
C GLY A 216 -3.60 -2.97 9.97
N ASN A 217 -4.76 -3.61 9.84
CA ASN A 217 -5.52 -4.19 10.93
C ASN A 217 -5.41 -5.72 10.89
N SER A 218 -5.44 -6.35 12.07
CA SER A 218 -5.50 -7.81 12.16
C SER A 218 -6.84 -8.35 11.64
N SER A 219 -6.82 -9.56 11.09
CA SER A 219 -8.02 -10.31 10.68
C SER A 219 -7.99 -11.71 11.25
N VAL A 220 -9.17 -12.32 11.44
CA VAL A 220 -9.33 -13.75 11.74
C VAL A 220 -9.70 -14.46 10.45
N VAL A 221 -8.74 -15.11 9.79
CA VAL A 221 -8.98 -15.93 8.59
C VAL A 221 -9.50 -17.30 9.01
N THR A 222 -10.61 -17.74 8.41
CA THR A 222 -11.27 -19.04 8.69
C THR A 222 -11.40 -19.93 7.46
N LYS A 223 -11.08 -19.41 6.28
CA LYS A 223 -10.95 -20.17 5.05
C LYS A 223 -9.90 -19.50 4.17
N TYR A 224 -9.15 -20.27 3.39
CA TYR A 224 -8.34 -19.74 2.30
C TYR A 224 -8.62 -20.53 1.02
N SER A 225 -8.31 -19.93 -0.12
CA SER A 225 -8.29 -20.61 -1.40
C SER A 225 -6.88 -20.55 -1.98
N ILE A 226 -6.53 -21.51 -2.82
CA ILE A 226 -5.39 -21.40 -3.75
C ILE A 226 -5.83 -21.88 -5.13
N THR A 227 -5.30 -21.25 -6.18
CA THR A 227 -5.61 -21.61 -7.58
C THR A 227 -4.34 -22.03 -8.30
N SER A 228 -4.35 -23.19 -8.96
CA SER A 228 -3.24 -23.62 -9.83
C SER A 228 -3.05 -22.65 -10.98
N ALA A 229 -1.81 -22.45 -11.45
CA ALA A 229 -1.56 -21.58 -12.60
C ALA A 229 -2.01 -22.18 -13.96
N ASN A 230 -1.50 -21.66 -15.08
CA ASN A 230 -2.01 -21.93 -16.42
C ASN A 230 -1.24 -22.97 -17.26
N ASP A 231 0.07 -23.18 -17.05
CA ASP A 231 0.92 -23.99 -17.96
C ASP A 231 1.39 -25.39 -17.45
N ALA A 232 2.00 -25.56 -16.27
CA ALA A 232 2.61 -26.85 -15.86
C ALA A 232 2.24 -27.37 -14.47
N GLU A 233 1.61 -28.54 -14.38
CA GLU A 233 1.16 -29.16 -13.11
C GLU A 233 2.28 -29.45 -12.10
N THR A 234 3.48 -29.82 -12.57
CA THR A 234 4.62 -30.18 -11.70
C THR A 234 5.15 -28.98 -10.90
N ARG A 235 4.77 -27.77 -11.29
CA ARG A 235 5.20 -26.52 -10.64
C ARG A 235 4.21 -26.06 -9.57
N ASP A 236 3.01 -26.64 -9.52
CA ASP A 236 1.98 -26.24 -8.56
C ASP A 236 2.35 -26.67 -7.13
N PRO A 237 1.91 -25.92 -6.09
CA PRO A 237 2.21 -26.28 -4.72
C PRO A 237 1.63 -27.66 -4.38
N LYS A 238 2.47 -28.54 -3.83
CA LYS A 238 2.08 -29.89 -3.39
C LYS A 238 1.95 -30.00 -1.88
N ASN A 239 2.81 -29.29 -1.17
CA ASN A 239 2.75 -29.19 0.29
C ASN A 239 2.91 -27.74 0.69
N TRP A 240 2.17 -27.32 1.72
CA TRP A 240 2.31 -25.98 2.25
C TRP A 240 1.86 -25.89 3.71
N THR A 241 2.30 -24.83 4.36
CA THR A 241 1.75 -24.37 5.63
C THR A 241 1.17 -22.98 5.49
N LEU A 242 -0.04 -22.77 6.00
CA LEU A 242 -0.56 -21.42 6.24
C LEU A 242 -0.17 -21.01 7.66
N GLN A 243 0.38 -19.81 7.81
CA GLN A 243 0.88 -19.28 9.08
C GLN A 243 0.34 -17.87 9.34
N GLY A 244 0.21 -17.52 10.61
CA GLY A 244 -0.17 -16.17 11.08
C GLY A 244 0.90 -15.53 11.96
N SER A 245 1.07 -14.22 11.85
CA SER A 245 1.94 -13.43 12.72
C SER A 245 1.35 -12.05 13.03
N ASN A 246 1.75 -11.45 14.16
CA ASN A 246 1.44 -10.07 14.52
C ASN A 246 2.68 -9.16 14.52
N ASN A 247 3.86 -9.69 14.22
CA ASN A 247 5.14 -8.96 14.23
C ASN A 247 6.02 -9.25 13.00
N GLY A 248 5.57 -10.09 12.08
CA GLY A 248 6.30 -10.49 10.87
C GLY A 248 7.49 -11.42 11.10
N THR A 249 7.92 -11.66 12.34
CA THR A 249 9.12 -12.45 12.67
C THR A 249 8.80 -13.76 13.36
N THR A 250 7.79 -13.78 14.23
CA THR A 250 7.33 -14.96 14.98
C THR A 250 6.03 -15.47 14.37
N TRP A 251 5.98 -16.73 13.99
CA TRP A 251 4.89 -17.29 13.19
C TRP A 251 4.22 -18.48 13.87
N THR A 252 2.89 -18.48 13.86
CA THR A 252 2.07 -19.62 14.31
C THR A 252 1.55 -20.37 13.08
N THR A 253 1.77 -21.69 13.02
CA THR A 253 1.19 -22.52 11.96
C THR A 253 -0.31 -22.70 12.21
N ILE A 254 -1.13 -22.30 11.24
CA ILE A 254 -2.59 -22.35 11.29
C ILE A 254 -3.13 -23.59 10.56
N ASP A 255 -2.51 -23.94 9.43
CA ASP A 255 -2.87 -25.12 8.64
C ASP A 255 -1.62 -25.77 8.03
N THR A 256 -1.69 -27.08 7.77
CA THR A 256 -0.65 -27.86 7.10
C THR A 256 -1.30 -28.81 6.11
N ARG A 257 -0.87 -28.73 4.85
CA ARG A 257 -1.35 -29.58 3.76
C ARG A 257 -0.19 -30.31 3.12
N MET A 258 -0.42 -31.56 2.74
CA MET A 258 0.58 -32.42 2.14
C MET A 258 -0.03 -33.24 1.01
N ASN A 259 0.74 -33.47 -0.05
CA ASN A 259 0.37 -34.28 -1.20
C ASN A 259 -0.94 -33.85 -1.88
N GLU A 260 -1.20 -32.55 -1.90
CA GLU A 260 -2.33 -31.99 -2.62
C GLU A 260 -2.04 -31.95 -4.11
N ASP A 261 -3.10 -32.06 -4.93
CA ASP A 261 -3.03 -32.03 -6.38
C ASP A 261 -4.08 -31.07 -6.98
N PHE A 262 -3.86 -30.74 -8.26
CA PHE A 262 -4.76 -29.93 -9.08
C PHE A 262 -5.05 -30.67 -10.40
N PRO A 263 -6.08 -31.53 -10.45
CA PRO A 263 -6.43 -32.31 -11.65
C PRO A 263 -6.72 -31.48 -12.92
N SER A 264 -7.00 -30.18 -12.77
CA SER A 264 -7.25 -29.25 -13.87
C SER A 264 -6.41 -27.98 -13.69
N ARG A 265 -6.09 -27.27 -14.78
CA ARG A 265 -5.46 -25.94 -14.69
C ARG A 265 -6.47 -24.86 -14.35
N LEU A 266 -5.97 -23.75 -13.79
CA LEU A 266 -6.80 -22.68 -13.23
C LEU A 266 -7.81 -23.18 -12.17
N GLN A 267 -7.52 -24.32 -11.54
CA GLN A 267 -8.41 -24.93 -10.57
C GLN A 267 -8.23 -24.26 -9.20
N ARG A 268 -9.30 -23.63 -8.74
CA ARG A 268 -9.43 -23.11 -7.39
C ARG A 268 -9.76 -24.24 -6.42
N ARG A 269 -9.01 -24.33 -5.33
CA ARG A 269 -9.26 -25.23 -4.19
C ARG A 269 -9.45 -24.41 -2.92
N GLU A 270 -10.45 -24.77 -2.12
CA GLU A 270 -10.77 -24.07 -0.87
C GLU A 270 -10.49 -24.95 0.35
N PHE A 271 -10.07 -24.31 1.44
CA PHE A 271 -9.65 -24.98 2.67
C PHE A 271 -10.19 -24.21 3.88
N THR A 272 -11.12 -24.81 4.62
CA THR A 272 -11.64 -24.27 5.88
C THR A 272 -10.69 -24.63 7.03
N ILE A 273 -10.44 -23.67 7.93
CA ILE A 273 -9.49 -23.79 9.04
C ILE A 273 -10.15 -23.34 10.36
N PRO A 274 -9.87 -23.99 11.50
CA PRO A 274 -10.50 -23.68 12.78
C PRO A 274 -9.82 -22.52 13.53
N ASN A 275 -9.27 -21.55 12.79
CA ASN A 275 -8.55 -20.43 13.39
C ASN A 275 -9.51 -19.44 14.06
N THR A 276 -9.17 -19.04 15.27
CA THR A 276 -9.91 -18.04 16.05
C THR A 276 -9.04 -16.84 16.43
N THR A 277 -7.76 -16.84 16.06
CA THR A 277 -6.80 -15.80 16.42
C THR A 277 -6.64 -14.81 15.27
N ALA A 278 -6.62 -13.52 15.61
CA ALA A 278 -6.42 -12.45 14.64
C ALA A 278 -4.92 -12.21 14.40
N TYR A 279 -4.55 -12.07 13.12
CA TYR A 279 -3.18 -11.80 12.67
C TYR A 279 -3.12 -10.62 11.70
N THR A 280 -2.09 -9.79 11.79
CA THR A 280 -1.79 -8.73 10.80
C THR A 280 -1.01 -9.26 9.59
N TYR A 281 -0.35 -10.41 9.75
CA TYR A 281 0.35 -11.11 8.68
C TYR A 281 -0.19 -12.51 8.50
N TYR A 282 -0.35 -12.92 7.24
CA TYR A 282 -0.55 -14.30 6.84
C TYR A 282 0.56 -14.70 5.88
N ARG A 283 1.07 -15.92 6.00
CA ARG A 283 2.11 -16.45 5.10
C ARG A 283 1.77 -17.86 4.64
N LEU A 284 1.84 -18.07 3.34
CA LEU A 284 1.73 -19.37 2.70
C LEU A 284 3.13 -19.82 2.30
N ASN A 285 3.68 -20.80 3.01
CA ASN A 285 4.99 -21.39 2.72
C ASN A 285 4.81 -22.68 1.92
N MET A 286 5.30 -22.73 0.68
CA MET A 286 4.95 -23.73 -0.32
C MET A 286 6.17 -24.51 -0.81
N THR A 287 5.94 -25.78 -1.16
CA THR A 287 6.88 -26.65 -1.86
C THR A 287 6.13 -27.41 -2.96
N ASN A 288 6.76 -27.62 -4.11
CA ASN A 288 6.20 -28.45 -5.18
C ASN A 288 6.97 -29.77 -5.35
N ASN A 289 6.72 -30.47 -6.46
CA ASN A 289 7.37 -31.72 -6.84
C ASN A 289 8.22 -31.60 -8.11
N SER A 290 8.68 -30.39 -8.44
CA SER A 290 9.63 -30.15 -9.54
C SER A 290 11.04 -29.93 -8.99
N ASP A 291 12.05 -30.10 -9.86
CA ASP A 291 13.46 -29.87 -9.52
C ASP A 291 13.87 -28.37 -9.60
N GLY A 292 12.94 -27.40 -9.59
CA GLY A 292 13.34 -26.00 -9.46
C GLY A 292 12.42 -24.89 -9.96
N ILE A 293 11.11 -25.09 -10.19
CA ILE A 293 10.22 -23.97 -10.55
C ILE A 293 8.87 -24.10 -9.85
N LEU A 294 8.46 -23.10 -9.08
CA LEU A 294 7.17 -23.00 -8.39
C LEU A 294 6.30 -21.94 -9.02
N GLN A 295 4.99 -22.17 -9.02
CA GLN A 295 4.00 -21.19 -9.49
C GLN A 295 2.73 -21.23 -8.65
N LEU A 296 1.98 -20.14 -8.67
CA LEU A 296 0.64 -20.06 -8.07
C LEU A 296 -0.20 -19.06 -8.85
N GLY A 297 -1.44 -19.44 -9.21
CA GLY A 297 -2.36 -18.54 -9.90
C GLY A 297 -2.93 -17.49 -8.96
N GLU A 298 -3.58 -17.92 -7.87
CA GLU A 298 -4.26 -17.04 -6.91
C GLU A 298 -4.18 -17.56 -5.48
N TRP A 299 -4.26 -16.65 -4.51
CA TRP A 299 -4.32 -16.91 -3.07
C TRP A 299 -5.28 -15.93 -2.38
N GLU A 300 -6.45 -16.44 -1.97
CA GLU A 300 -7.47 -15.62 -1.29
C GLU A 300 -7.58 -16.04 0.17
N LEU A 301 -7.83 -15.07 1.05
CA LEU A 301 -7.91 -15.25 2.50
C LEU A 301 -9.27 -14.77 3.00
N PHE A 302 -10.14 -15.68 3.40
CA PHE A 302 -11.50 -15.35 3.85
C PHE A 302 -11.57 -15.25 5.36
N GLY A 303 -11.93 -14.07 5.86
CA GLY A 303 -11.95 -13.78 7.29
C GLY A 303 -12.73 -12.54 7.67
N THR A 304 -12.79 -12.28 8.98
CA THR A 304 -13.37 -11.05 9.54
C THR A 304 -12.26 -10.09 9.96
N GLY A 305 -12.46 -8.78 9.72
CA GLY A 305 -11.46 -7.75 10.02
C GLY A 305 -10.51 -7.53 8.86
N GLY A 306 -9.26 -7.13 9.14
CA GLY A 306 -8.25 -6.89 8.12
C GLY A 306 -8.34 -5.51 7.47
N GLY A 307 -7.64 -5.35 6.34
CA GLY A 307 -7.53 -4.09 5.64
C GLY A 307 -6.81 -3.02 6.45
N GLY A 308 -7.22 -1.76 6.24
CA GLY A 308 -6.65 -0.60 6.91
C GLY A 308 -5.29 -0.19 6.35
N THR A 309 -4.94 1.08 6.55
CA THR A 309 -3.63 1.59 6.18
C THR A 309 -2.57 0.94 7.07
N ILE A 310 -1.56 0.29 6.47
CA ILE A 310 -0.41 -0.22 7.22
C ILE A 310 0.24 0.97 7.91
N ILE A 311 0.22 1.03 9.23
CA ILE A 311 0.83 2.13 9.98
C ILE A 311 2.35 1.90 10.01
N PRO A 312 3.18 2.84 9.52
CA PRO A 312 4.64 2.70 9.65
C PRO A 312 5.05 2.53 11.11
N PRO A 313 6.12 1.80 11.44
CA PRO A 313 6.47 1.55 12.83
C PRO A 313 6.81 2.86 13.55
N ALA A 314 6.40 3.00 14.82
CA ALA A 314 6.65 4.23 15.57
C ALA A 314 8.16 4.50 15.76
N THR A 315 8.95 3.43 15.82
CA THR A 315 10.41 3.49 15.80
C THR A 315 10.96 2.54 14.74
N TRP A 316 12.14 2.83 14.23
CA TRP A 316 12.83 2.01 13.24
C TRP A 316 14.32 2.00 13.54
N GLN A 317 14.88 0.82 13.73
CA GLN A 317 16.30 0.64 13.99
C GLN A 317 17.05 0.58 12.66
N GLU A 318 17.99 1.50 12.43
CA GLU A 318 18.91 1.41 11.30
C GLU A 318 19.81 0.19 11.46
N HIS A 319 20.11 -0.45 10.32
CA HIS A 319 20.95 -1.64 10.25
C HIS A 319 21.74 -1.74 8.93
N TRP A 320 21.99 -0.58 8.29
CA TRP A 320 22.78 -0.45 7.06
C TRP A 320 24.09 0.30 7.30
N PHE A 321 25.15 -0.06 6.57
CA PHE A 321 26.51 0.47 6.77
C PHE A 321 26.92 0.50 8.26
N ASP A 322 27.46 1.63 8.72
CA ASP A 322 27.79 1.90 10.12
C ASP A 322 26.60 2.53 10.88
N HIS A 323 25.44 2.71 10.23
CA HIS A 323 24.26 3.33 10.81
C HIS A 323 23.57 2.35 11.77
N THR A 324 23.44 2.76 13.02
CA THR A 324 22.81 1.97 14.10
C THR A 324 21.90 2.85 14.97
N GLN A 325 21.29 3.91 14.42
CA GLN A 325 20.41 4.77 15.22
C GLN A 325 19.01 4.17 15.37
N LEU A 326 18.42 4.37 16.54
CA LEU A 326 16.99 4.17 16.71
C LEU A 326 16.28 5.44 16.24
N LEU A 327 15.58 5.33 15.11
CA LEU A 327 14.80 6.40 14.54
C LEU A 327 13.41 6.43 15.15
N THR A 328 12.85 7.63 15.29
CA THR A 328 11.48 7.86 15.75
C THR A 328 10.67 8.53 14.65
N ARG A 329 9.53 7.94 14.32
CA ARG A 329 8.60 8.49 13.33
C ARG A 329 8.03 9.83 13.84
N LYS A 330 8.13 10.87 13.02
CA LYS A 330 7.59 12.20 13.32
C LYS A 330 6.33 12.53 12.52
N TYR A 331 6.22 11.99 11.31
CA TYR A 331 5.09 12.21 10.42
C TYR A 331 4.86 11.01 9.51
N TYR A 332 3.61 10.80 9.10
CA TYR A 332 3.29 9.93 7.97
C TYR A 332 1.95 10.27 7.36
N ASP A 333 1.81 9.96 6.07
CA ASP A 333 0.54 9.88 5.34
C ASP A 333 0.60 8.70 4.35
N ASP A 334 -0.26 8.71 3.33
CA ASP A 334 -0.33 7.65 2.31
C ASP A 334 0.87 7.64 1.33
N ASP A 335 1.67 8.71 1.30
CA ASP A 335 2.78 8.89 0.35
C ASP A 335 4.14 9.07 1.02
N VAL A 336 4.22 9.51 2.28
CA VAL A 336 5.51 9.75 2.93
C VAL A 336 5.49 9.34 4.39
N VAL A 337 6.65 8.93 4.89
CA VAL A 337 6.93 8.70 6.31
C VAL A 337 8.22 9.42 6.64
N VAL A 338 8.25 10.20 7.71
CA VAL A 338 9.45 10.93 8.13
C VAL A 338 9.90 10.45 9.50
N TYR A 339 11.17 10.08 9.59
CA TYR A 339 11.87 9.58 10.76
C TYR A 339 13.04 10.48 11.10
N TYR A 340 13.22 10.75 12.39
CA TYR A 340 14.42 11.42 12.89
C TYR A 340 15.13 10.52 13.89
N ASP A 341 16.46 10.63 13.94
CA ASP A 341 17.19 10.26 15.15
C ASP A 341 16.91 11.27 16.30
N ASN A 342 17.58 11.08 17.44
CA ASN A 342 17.38 11.94 18.61
C ASN A 342 18.09 13.32 18.50
N ASP A 343 18.92 13.54 17.47
CA ASP A 343 19.70 14.76 17.31
C ASP A 343 19.00 15.81 16.43
N VAL A 344 18.00 15.41 15.64
CA VAL A 344 17.14 16.37 14.92
C VAL A 344 16.15 17.04 15.87
N ASP A 345 16.08 18.37 15.80
CA ASP A 345 15.10 19.15 16.54
C ASP A 345 13.67 18.69 16.17
N PRO A 346 12.87 18.21 17.14
CA PRO A 346 11.53 17.69 16.87
C PRO A 346 10.54 18.74 16.35
N THR A 347 10.88 20.04 16.43
CA THR A 347 10.09 21.14 15.86
C THR A 347 10.29 21.32 14.35
N VAL A 348 11.26 20.65 13.75
CA VAL A 348 11.47 20.63 12.30
C VAL A 348 10.35 19.86 11.63
N THR A 349 9.54 20.56 10.82
CA THR A 349 8.34 20.00 10.17
C THR A 349 8.29 20.19 8.66
N TRP A 350 9.11 21.07 8.08
CA TRP A 350 9.11 21.29 6.63
C TRP A 350 9.40 20.02 5.81
N PRO A 351 10.22 19.04 6.26
CA PRO A 351 10.45 17.83 5.48
C PRO A 351 9.17 17.05 5.21
N PHE A 352 8.17 17.13 6.09
CA PHE A 352 6.91 16.38 6.00
C PHE A 352 6.18 16.70 4.70
N GLN A 353 5.94 17.99 4.44
CA GLN A 353 5.24 18.45 3.25
C GLN A 353 6.15 18.33 2.02
N PHE A 354 7.38 18.85 2.11
CA PHE A 354 8.24 18.98 0.94
C PHE A 354 8.62 17.64 0.31
N THR A 355 9.08 16.68 1.11
CA THR A 355 9.47 15.37 0.57
C THR A 355 8.26 14.57 0.08
N GLY A 356 7.09 14.76 0.71
CA GLY A 356 5.81 14.27 0.21
C GLY A 356 5.46 14.85 -1.17
N ASP A 357 5.64 16.16 -1.37
CA ASP A 357 5.37 16.82 -2.65
C ASP A 357 6.33 16.35 -3.74
N VAL A 358 7.63 16.26 -3.44
CA VAL A 358 8.64 15.69 -4.34
C VAL A 358 8.23 14.28 -4.74
N TRP A 359 7.89 13.42 -3.78
CA TRP A 359 7.53 12.02 -4.06
C TRP A 359 6.23 11.87 -4.84
N ARG A 360 5.20 12.66 -4.53
CA ARG A 360 3.93 12.67 -5.29
C ARG A 360 4.15 13.09 -6.74
N TYR A 361 4.92 14.16 -6.97
CA TYR A 361 5.31 14.57 -8.32
C TYR A 361 6.07 13.45 -9.03
N THR A 362 7.05 12.85 -8.35
CA THR A 362 7.85 11.73 -8.88
C THR A 362 6.97 10.58 -9.34
N LYS A 363 6.08 10.08 -8.46
CA LYS A 363 5.18 8.97 -8.80
C LYS A 363 4.20 9.32 -9.91
N SER A 364 3.73 10.57 -9.98
CA SER A 364 2.83 11.01 -11.05
C SER A 364 3.46 10.90 -12.45
N LEU A 365 4.79 11.01 -12.52
CA LEU A 365 5.54 10.95 -13.77
C LEU A 365 6.15 9.56 -14.04
N TYR A 366 6.83 8.98 -13.05
CA TYR A 366 7.62 7.75 -13.19
C TYR A 366 6.86 6.47 -12.84
N GLY A 367 5.72 6.59 -12.16
CA GLY A 367 4.86 5.46 -11.78
C GLY A 367 5.14 4.95 -10.36
N SER A 368 4.80 3.68 -10.11
CA SER A 368 4.96 3.03 -8.81
C SER A 368 6.38 2.53 -8.58
N PHE A 369 6.77 2.50 -7.31
CA PHE A 369 8.06 2.00 -6.81
C PHE A 369 7.80 0.91 -5.78
N GLY A 370 7.15 -0.17 -6.21
CA GLY A 370 6.69 -1.23 -5.32
C GLY A 370 5.26 -1.00 -4.80
N GLN A 371 4.80 -1.93 -3.95
CA GLN A 371 3.44 -1.93 -3.43
C GLN A 371 3.23 -0.91 -2.31
N ASP A 372 4.24 -0.72 -1.45
CA ASP A 372 4.23 0.40 -0.52
C ASP A 372 4.44 1.69 -1.31
N LYS A 373 3.43 2.55 -1.30
CA LYS A 373 3.45 3.81 -2.04
C LYS A 373 4.32 4.86 -1.37
N ARG A 374 4.85 4.60 -0.19
CA ARG A 374 5.49 5.62 0.63
C ARG A 374 6.98 5.74 0.38
N LEU A 375 7.43 6.98 0.48
CA LEU A 375 8.83 7.31 0.67
C LEU A 375 9.13 7.35 2.17
N TYR A 376 10.18 6.66 2.60
CA TYR A 376 10.70 6.69 3.96
C TYR A 376 11.87 7.67 4.03
N VAL A 377 11.65 8.79 4.69
CA VAL A 377 12.60 9.88 4.81
C VAL A 377 13.25 9.81 6.18
N ILE A 378 14.57 9.83 6.21
CA ILE A 378 15.37 9.85 7.42
C ILE A 378 16.18 11.14 7.41
N CYS A 379 16.16 11.86 8.53
CA CYS A 379 16.99 13.04 8.71
C CYS A 379 17.91 12.84 9.92
N HIS A 380 19.18 13.23 9.75
CA HIS A 380 20.22 13.21 10.77
C HIS A 380 20.81 14.59 10.99
N THR A 381 21.10 14.93 12.25
CA THR A 381 21.84 16.14 12.62
C THR A 381 23.20 15.75 13.17
N ASN A 382 24.25 16.51 12.81
CA ASN A 382 25.63 16.33 13.30
C ASN A 382 26.32 15.00 12.94
N LYS A 383 25.70 14.13 12.13
CA LYS A 383 26.26 12.83 11.72
C LYS A 383 25.78 12.42 10.33
N TYR A 384 26.47 11.42 9.77
CA TYR A 384 26.16 10.80 8.47
C TYR A 384 26.01 11.83 7.34
N SER A 385 27.14 12.43 6.97
CA SER A 385 27.14 13.51 5.98
C SER A 385 26.82 13.00 4.58
N GLY A 386 25.95 13.71 3.87
CA GLY A 386 25.52 13.39 2.51
C GLY A 386 24.09 12.88 2.48
N GLY A 387 23.72 12.30 1.35
CA GLY A 387 22.50 11.52 1.23
C GLY A 387 22.82 10.08 0.83
N HIS A 388 21.93 9.18 1.21
CA HIS A 388 21.96 7.77 0.86
C HIS A 388 20.55 7.32 0.45
N PRO A 389 20.38 6.77 -0.76
CA PRO A 389 19.11 6.26 -1.22
C PRO A 389 19.06 4.73 -1.12
N SER A 390 17.87 4.18 -0.94
CA SER A 390 17.62 2.76 -1.13
C SER A 390 16.24 2.52 -1.72
N THR A 391 16.08 1.42 -2.45
CA THR A 391 14.84 1.09 -3.13
C THR A 391 14.11 -0.05 -2.43
N TYR A 392 12.84 -0.24 -2.77
CA TYR A 392 12.04 -1.37 -2.28
C TYR A 392 12.58 -2.76 -2.67
N PHE A 393 13.63 -2.85 -3.48
CA PHE A 393 14.33 -4.11 -3.77
C PHE A 393 15.31 -4.52 -2.66
N ASP A 394 15.72 -3.58 -1.81
CA ASP A 394 16.84 -3.75 -0.89
C ASP A 394 16.40 -4.29 0.47
N ALA A 395 16.80 -5.53 0.76
CA ALA A 395 16.54 -6.16 2.06
C ALA A 395 17.18 -5.43 3.24
N SER A 396 18.32 -4.76 3.02
CA SER A 396 19.02 -3.99 4.06
C SER A 396 18.25 -2.75 4.52
N HIS A 397 17.19 -2.36 3.82
CA HIS A 397 16.32 -1.24 4.18
C HIS A 397 14.87 -1.71 4.35
N ASP A 398 14.69 -2.99 4.71
CA ASP A 398 13.40 -3.62 4.92
C ASP A 398 12.46 -3.53 3.70
N TYR A 399 13.03 -3.53 2.48
CA TYR A 399 12.29 -3.41 1.22
C TYR A 399 11.46 -2.12 1.12
N ARG A 400 12.01 -1.00 1.59
CA ARG A 400 11.39 0.34 1.54
C ARG A 400 12.12 1.23 0.55
N ASN A 401 11.39 2.17 -0.06
CA ASN A 401 12.02 3.31 -0.72
C ASN A 401 12.48 4.30 0.34
N VAL A 402 13.80 4.48 0.48
CA VAL A 402 14.41 5.27 1.54
C VAL A 402 15.23 6.41 0.96
N ILE A 403 15.10 7.58 1.56
CA ILE A 403 16.15 8.60 1.51
C ILE A 403 16.65 8.83 2.93
N ASP A 404 17.95 8.74 3.11
CA ASP A 404 18.66 8.96 4.35
C ASP A 404 19.55 10.18 4.17
N CYS A 405 19.30 11.26 4.93
CA CYS A 405 19.91 12.56 4.68
C CYS A 405 20.56 13.12 5.96
N GLY A 406 21.80 13.61 5.85
CA GLY A 406 22.57 14.21 6.93
C GLY A 406 23.69 15.14 6.43
N PRO A 407 24.37 15.91 7.30
CA PRO A 407 24.17 16.06 8.74
C PRO A 407 23.42 17.37 9.05
N GLY A 408 22.39 17.73 8.26
CA GLY A 408 21.78 19.06 8.26
C GLY A 408 21.20 19.47 9.63
N PRO A 409 21.18 20.77 9.97
CA PRO A 409 20.42 21.25 11.12
C PRO A 409 18.90 21.23 10.84
N TRP A 410 18.51 21.15 9.57
CA TRP A 410 17.13 21.12 9.07
C TRP A 410 16.24 22.29 9.52
N THR A 411 16.82 23.32 10.16
CA THR A 411 16.07 24.45 10.73
C THR A 411 15.63 25.48 9.70
N THR A 412 16.15 25.44 8.48
CA THR A 412 15.77 26.35 7.39
C THR A 412 15.11 25.61 6.24
N PHE A 413 14.08 26.23 5.67
CA PHE A 413 13.42 25.81 4.43
C PHE A 413 13.93 26.67 3.28
N ASP A 414 15.14 26.38 2.81
CA ASP A 414 15.82 27.13 1.75
C ASP A 414 16.43 26.19 0.71
N TYR A 415 16.79 26.76 -0.44
CA TYR A 415 17.40 26.07 -1.58
C TYR A 415 18.48 25.03 -1.22
N ASN A 416 19.34 25.34 -0.23
CA ASN A 416 20.44 24.44 0.13
C ASN A 416 19.92 23.21 0.89
N ALA A 417 18.92 23.39 1.74
CA ALA A 417 18.31 22.29 2.52
C ALA A 417 17.47 21.34 1.64
N LEU A 418 16.89 21.83 0.54
CA LEU A 418 15.99 21.06 -0.33
C LEU A 418 16.71 20.12 -1.30
N ALA A 419 17.95 20.45 -1.66
CA ALA A 419 18.67 19.78 -2.73
C ALA A 419 18.95 18.31 -2.40
N ILE A 420 19.45 18.00 -1.20
CA ILE A 420 19.82 16.62 -0.80
C ILE A 420 18.58 15.71 -0.82
N PRO A 421 17.46 16.00 -0.13
CA PRO A 421 16.29 15.12 -0.21
C PRO A 421 15.78 14.92 -1.64
N THR A 422 15.78 15.97 -2.46
CA THR A 422 15.36 15.85 -3.86
C THR A 422 16.33 14.99 -4.67
N HIS A 423 17.63 15.12 -4.41
CA HIS A 423 18.68 14.32 -5.01
C HIS A 423 18.48 12.82 -4.77
N GLU A 424 18.26 12.46 -3.50
CA GLU A 424 18.11 11.05 -3.11
C GLU A 424 16.84 10.42 -3.68
N VAL A 425 15.76 11.20 -3.84
CA VAL A 425 14.58 10.70 -4.57
C VAL A 425 14.91 10.43 -6.04
N GLY A 426 15.78 11.24 -6.65
CA GLY A 426 16.28 10.99 -7.99
C GLY A 426 16.95 9.63 -8.12
N HIS A 427 17.76 9.22 -7.13
CA HIS A 427 18.35 7.89 -7.13
C HIS A 427 17.31 6.78 -7.02
N ILE A 428 16.21 6.95 -6.27
CA ILE A 428 15.12 5.98 -6.27
C ILE A 428 14.51 5.83 -7.67
N VAL A 429 14.36 6.94 -8.42
CA VAL A 429 13.93 6.88 -9.82
C VAL A 429 14.94 6.11 -10.67
N GLU A 430 16.22 6.44 -10.56
CA GLU A 430 17.28 5.79 -11.33
C GLU A 430 17.35 4.28 -11.07
N LEU A 431 17.28 3.88 -9.79
CA LEU A 431 17.59 2.53 -9.31
C LEU A 431 16.35 1.63 -9.19
N GLY A 432 15.14 2.19 -9.29
CA GLY A 432 13.88 1.49 -9.00
C GLY A 432 12.77 1.63 -10.05
N SER A 433 12.98 2.39 -11.12
CA SER A 433 11.93 2.67 -12.13
C SER A 433 11.52 1.43 -12.91
N LYS A 434 10.21 1.27 -13.17
CA LYS A 434 9.64 0.23 -14.06
C LYS A 434 9.94 -1.21 -13.62
N GLY A 435 9.92 -1.46 -12.30
CA GLY A 435 10.22 -2.80 -11.76
C GLY A 435 11.67 -3.22 -11.98
N ALA A 436 12.54 -2.26 -12.28
CA ALA A 436 13.94 -2.46 -12.57
C ALA A 436 14.78 -2.18 -11.33
N HIS A 437 15.62 -3.12 -10.94
CA HIS A 437 16.65 -2.85 -9.95
C HIS A 437 17.97 -2.43 -10.63
N ASN A 438 18.65 -1.46 -10.01
CA ASN A 438 19.89 -0.83 -10.46
C ASN A 438 19.77 0.01 -11.74
N SER A 439 20.87 0.65 -12.14
CA SER A 439 20.95 1.48 -13.35
C SER A 439 22.07 1.01 -14.28
N PRO A 440 21.78 0.65 -15.53
CA PRO A 440 22.80 0.26 -16.48
C PRO A 440 23.66 1.47 -16.90
N ALA A 441 23.17 2.70 -16.71
CA ALA A 441 23.85 3.93 -17.05
C ALA A 441 24.72 4.50 -15.93
N PHE A 442 24.61 3.97 -14.70
CA PHE A 442 25.34 4.48 -13.54
C PHE A 442 26.85 4.55 -13.78
N GLY A 443 27.44 3.54 -14.45
CA GLY A 443 28.87 3.55 -14.79
C GLY A 443 29.30 4.65 -15.77
N LEU A 444 28.36 5.27 -16.50
CA LEU A 444 28.64 6.34 -17.46
C LEU A 444 28.45 7.72 -16.86
N TRP A 445 27.35 7.94 -16.15
CA TRP A 445 27.06 9.26 -15.60
C TRP A 445 27.45 9.38 -14.12
N GLY A 446 27.82 8.28 -13.46
CA GLY A 446 28.23 8.25 -12.06
C GLY A 446 27.17 8.76 -11.10
N ASP A 447 27.61 9.06 -9.89
CA ASP A 447 26.78 9.74 -8.91
C ASP A 447 26.43 11.16 -9.38
N SER A 448 25.18 11.56 -9.13
CA SER A 448 24.63 12.91 -9.29
C SER A 448 24.28 13.43 -10.69
N LYS A 449 24.85 12.95 -11.81
CA LYS A 449 24.69 13.67 -13.10
C LYS A 449 23.28 13.67 -13.65
N TRP A 450 22.56 12.56 -13.52
CA TRP A 450 21.14 12.56 -13.86
C TRP A 450 20.31 13.36 -12.84
N MET A 451 20.75 13.42 -11.58
CA MET A 451 20.07 14.20 -10.53
C MET A 451 20.07 15.70 -10.86
N GLU A 452 21.08 16.21 -11.58
CA GLU A 452 21.13 17.61 -12.00
C GLU A 452 19.89 18.03 -12.80
N ILE A 453 19.43 17.21 -13.76
CA ILE A 453 18.21 17.53 -14.53
C ILE A 453 16.94 17.16 -13.78
N TYR A 454 16.98 16.09 -12.98
CA TYR A 454 15.85 15.68 -12.17
C TYR A 454 15.45 16.74 -11.13
N ILE A 455 16.41 17.30 -10.39
CA ILE A 455 16.13 18.36 -9.40
C ILE A 455 15.55 19.59 -10.08
N TYR A 456 16.08 19.99 -11.24
CA TYR A 456 15.52 21.08 -12.04
C TYR A 456 14.06 20.82 -12.42
N ASP A 457 13.77 19.61 -12.91
CA ASP A 457 12.43 19.17 -13.29
C ASP A 457 11.46 19.20 -12.10
N VAL A 458 11.83 18.59 -10.97
CA VAL A 458 11.02 18.58 -9.75
C VAL A 458 10.71 19.99 -9.28
N TYR A 459 11.71 20.88 -9.21
CA TYR A 459 11.47 22.26 -8.78
C TYR A 459 10.52 22.99 -9.72
N LYS A 460 10.60 22.76 -11.04
CA LYS A 460 9.60 23.30 -11.99
C LYS A 460 8.22 22.68 -11.78
N GLY A 461 8.13 21.36 -11.61
CA GLY A 461 6.89 20.62 -11.40
C GLY A 461 6.15 21.04 -10.13
N LEU A 462 6.88 21.38 -9.08
CA LEU A 462 6.36 21.91 -7.81
C LEU A 462 6.10 23.42 -7.83
N GLY A 463 6.29 24.10 -8.97
CA GLY A 463 6.10 25.55 -9.10
C GLY A 463 7.17 26.40 -8.40
N ARG A 464 8.27 25.79 -7.93
CA ARG A 464 9.41 26.44 -7.25
C ARG A 464 10.34 27.13 -8.25
N THR A 465 9.80 28.11 -8.97
CA THR A 465 10.48 28.76 -10.10
C THR A 465 11.79 29.44 -9.68
N ALA A 466 11.85 30.05 -8.49
CA ALA A 466 13.08 30.67 -7.99
C ALA A 466 14.19 29.62 -7.76
N ASP A 467 13.87 28.51 -7.10
CA ASP A 467 14.82 27.44 -6.84
C ASP A 467 15.27 26.75 -8.13
N ALA A 468 14.35 26.52 -9.08
CA ALA A 468 14.68 25.99 -10.40
C ALA A 468 15.65 26.91 -11.18
N ASN A 469 15.46 28.22 -11.08
CA ASN A 469 16.34 29.20 -11.73
C ASN A 469 17.73 29.24 -11.07
N THR A 470 17.79 29.23 -9.74
CA THR A 470 19.06 29.14 -8.99
C THR A 470 19.81 27.87 -9.38
N TRP A 471 19.13 26.72 -9.34
CA TRP A 471 19.70 25.42 -9.73
C TRP A 471 20.23 25.43 -11.17
N TYR A 472 19.43 25.94 -12.11
CA TYR A 472 19.84 26.08 -13.51
C TYR A 472 21.14 26.90 -13.66
N ASN A 473 21.22 28.05 -13.00
CA ASN A 473 22.38 28.94 -13.09
C ASN A 473 23.66 28.31 -12.51
N GLU A 474 23.53 27.43 -11.52
CA GLU A 474 24.65 26.67 -10.98
C GLU A 474 25.07 25.55 -11.94
N GLN A 475 24.12 24.69 -12.35
CA GLN A 475 24.44 23.50 -13.15
C GLN A 475 24.89 23.84 -14.58
N ILE A 476 24.42 24.95 -15.18
CA ILE A 476 24.84 25.36 -16.53
C ILE A 476 26.35 25.68 -16.62
N ASN A 477 26.96 26.03 -15.50
CA ASN A 477 28.37 26.40 -15.40
C ASN A 477 29.27 25.25 -14.92
N LYS A 478 28.69 24.15 -14.42
CA LYS A 478 29.42 23.01 -13.88
C LYS A 478 30.19 22.27 -14.97
N THR A 479 31.40 21.84 -14.64
CA THR A 479 32.29 21.10 -15.54
C THR A 479 32.83 19.85 -14.87
N ASP A 480 32.99 18.80 -15.67
CA ASP A 480 33.50 17.50 -15.26
C ASP A 480 34.69 17.06 -16.11
N SER A 481 35.47 16.14 -15.57
CA SER A 481 36.60 15.50 -16.25
C SER A 481 36.20 14.26 -17.05
N PHE A 482 35.00 13.71 -16.81
CA PHE A 482 34.49 12.50 -17.47
C PHE A 482 33.26 12.82 -18.35
N PRO A 483 33.17 12.23 -19.57
CA PRO A 483 34.12 11.31 -20.21
C PRO A 483 35.36 12.00 -20.80
N ARG A 484 35.39 13.33 -20.82
CA ARG A 484 36.56 14.11 -21.20
C ARG A 484 36.63 15.41 -20.39
N ALA A 485 37.81 16.02 -20.36
CA ALA A 485 38.03 17.30 -19.71
C ALA A 485 37.02 18.36 -20.20
N ASN A 486 36.45 19.10 -19.25
CA ASN A 486 35.47 20.17 -19.47
C ASN A 486 34.11 19.70 -20.02
N THR A 487 33.74 18.43 -19.80
CA THR A 487 32.36 17.95 -20.07
C THR A 487 31.37 18.76 -19.25
N ARG A 488 30.23 19.15 -19.83
CA ARG A 488 29.14 19.80 -19.09
C ARG A 488 27.83 19.03 -19.27
N TRP A 489 27.59 18.06 -18.38
CA TRP A 489 26.44 17.14 -18.46
C TRP A 489 25.09 17.87 -18.51
N PHE A 490 24.81 18.75 -17.55
CA PHE A 490 23.58 19.52 -17.56
C PHE A 490 23.44 20.40 -18.82
N ARG A 491 24.45 21.22 -19.13
CA ARG A 491 24.40 22.19 -20.23
C ARG A 491 24.30 21.56 -21.61
N ASP A 492 25.13 20.56 -21.90
CA ASP A 492 25.32 20.05 -23.26
C ASP A 492 24.51 18.77 -23.54
N TRP A 493 24.08 18.06 -22.51
CA TRP A 493 23.33 16.80 -22.65
C TRP A 493 21.91 16.89 -22.14
N PHE A 494 21.72 16.96 -20.82
CA PHE A 494 20.38 16.78 -20.25
C PHE A 494 19.44 17.96 -20.48
N TYR A 495 19.91 19.20 -20.27
CA TYR A 495 19.04 20.37 -20.41
C TYR A 495 18.55 20.58 -21.85
N PRO A 496 19.37 20.45 -22.91
CA PRO A 496 18.87 20.55 -24.28
C PRO A 496 17.85 19.46 -24.62
N ILE A 497 18.06 18.22 -24.14
CA ILE A 497 17.12 17.13 -24.35
C ILE A 497 15.77 17.46 -23.70
N TYR A 498 15.83 17.85 -22.42
CA TYR A 498 14.65 18.25 -21.65
C TYR A 498 13.91 19.41 -22.32
N ASN A 499 14.63 20.47 -22.70
CA ASN A 499 14.04 21.70 -23.21
C ASN A 499 13.47 21.55 -24.62
N GLN A 500 14.03 20.68 -25.47
CA GLN A 500 13.65 20.58 -26.88
C GLN A 500 12.71 19.40 -27.18
N TYR A 501 12.76 18.33 -26.39
CA TYR A 501 12.11 17.08 -26.75
C TYR A 501 11.07 16.63 -25.74
N GLY A 502 10.35 17.56 -25.10
CA GLY A 502 9.15 17.24 -24.32
C GLY A 502 9.34 17.13 -22.80
N GLY A 503 10.45 17.62 -22.24
CA GLY A 503 10.62 17.80 -20.79
C GLY A 503 10.61 16.51 -19.98
N ALA A 504 9.95 16.56 -18.82
CA ALA A 504 9.81 15.46 -17.87
C ALA A 504 9.32 14.13 -18.50
N PRO A 505 8.29 14.13 -19.38
CA PRO A 505 7.90 12.94 -20.14
C PRO A 505 9.04 12.22 -20.84
N THR A 506 10.02 12.96 -21.38
CA THR A 506 11.17 12.36 -22.08
C THR A 506 12.19 11.75 -21.13
N LEU A 507 12.37 12.34 -19.93
CA LEU A 507 13.16 11.72 -18.88
C LEU A 507 12.55 10.36 -18.46
N ASN A 508 11.23 10.30 -18.24
CA ASN A 508 10.54 9.04 -17.92
C ASN A 508 10.55 8.03 -19.08
N LYS A 509 10.46 8.52 -20.33
CA LYS A 509 10.48 7.65 -21.50
C LYS A 509 11.81 6.90 -21.65
N TYR A 510 12.93 7.51 -21.23
CA TYR A 510 14.22 6.81 -21.16
C TYR A 510 14.15 5.56 -20.27
N PHE A 511 13.66 5.68 -19.02
CA PHE A 511 13.49 4.52 -18.13
C PHE A 511 12.46 3.52 -18.63
N THR A 512 11.41 3.99 -19.28
CA THR A 512 10.41 3.12 -19.93
C THR A 512 11.07 2.25 -21.00
N LEU A 513 11.88 2.83 -21.87
CA LEU A 513 12.59 2.10 -22.92
C LEU A 513 13.61 1.12 -22.34
N LEU A 514 14.35 1.52 -21.30
CA LEU A 514 15.27 0.60 -20.60
C LEU A 514 14.53 -0.60 -20.02
N GLY A 515 13.44 -0.37 -19.28
CA GLY A 515 12.66 -1.45 -18.67
C GLY A 515 12.05 -2.42 -19.69
N GLN A 516 11.75 -1.94 -20.91
CA GLN A 516 11.19 -2.74 -21.99
C GLN A 516 12.23 -3.50 -22.82
N ASN A 517 13.44 -2.96 -22.97
CA ASN A 517 14.38 -3.45 -24.00
C ASN A 517 15.76 -3.85 -23.47
N PHE A 518 16.21 -3.31 -22.34
CA PHE A 518 17.55 -3.61 -21.82
C PHE A 518 17.55 -4.94 -21.04
N PRO A 519 18.53 -5.84 -21.26
CA PRO A 519 18.48 -7.21 -20.75
C PRO A 519 18.53 -7.31 -19.22
N ARG A 520 17.72 -8.21 -18.66
CA ARG A 520 17.65 -8.55 -17.23
C ARG A 520 18.52 -9.74 -16.85
N SER A 521 18.93 -9.79 -15.59
CA SER A 521 19.57 -10.95 -14.99
C SER A 521 18.54 -12.09 -14.76
N SER A 522 19.01 -13.27 -14.35
CA SER A 522 18.15 -14.43 -14.10
C SER A 522 17.12 -14.22 -12.99
N ASN A 523 17.35 -13.29 -12.06
CA ASN A 523 16.37 -12.94 -11.03
C ASN A 523 15.20 -12.10 -11.56
N GLY A 524 15.26 -11.66 -12.80
CA GLY A 524 14.22 -10.91 -13.48
C GLY A 524 14.14 -9.42 -13.15
N VAL A 525 14.66 -8.99 -12.00
CA VAL A 525 14.58 -7.59 -11.55
C VAL A 525 15.81 -6.77 -11.92
N ASP A 526 17.01 -7.34 -11.80
CA ASP A 526 18.26 -6.61 -12.04
C ASP A 526 18.57 -6.47 -13.53
N TYR A 527 19.15 -5.34 -13.94
CA TYR A 527 19.80 -5.27 -15.24
C TYR A 527 21.03 -6.20 -15.28
N SER A 528 21.18 -6.93 -16.37
CA SER A 528 22.22 -7.96 -16.52
C SER A 528 23.65 -7.41 -16.63
N ARG A 529 23.81 -6.15 -17.03
CA ARG A 529 25.12 -5.49 -17.24
C ARG A 529 24.99 -3.97 -17.29
N ALA A 530 26.12 -3.28 -17.23
CA ALA A 530 26.22 -1.87 -17.59
C ALA A 530 26.03 -1.65 -19.09
N MET A 531 25.56 -0.46 -19.47
CA MET A 531 25.48 -0.01 -20.85
C MET A 531 26.76 0.69 -21.30
N ASN A 532 27.02 0.67 -22.60
CA ASN A 532 28.10 1.43 -23.23
C ASN A 532 27.60 2.77 -23.81
N TRP A 533 28.51 3.62 -24.31
CA TRP A 533 28.18 4.95 -24.83
C TRP A 533 27.27 4.94 -26.06
N GLY A 534 27.41 3.93 -26.94
CA GLY A 534 26.54 3.78 -28.08
C GLY A 534 25.10 3.47 -27.68
N GLU A 535 24.93 2.54 -26.73
CA GLU A 535 23.63 2.21 -26.15
C GLU A 535 23.02 3.42 -25.44
N PHE A 536 23.79 4.11 -24.61
CA PHE A 536 23.35 5.32 -23.92
C PHE A 536 22.73 6.35 -24.87
N VAL A 537 23.44 6.67 -25.95
CA VAL A 537 22.94 7.64 -26.94
C VAL A 537 21.76 7.07 -27.75
N HIS A 538 21.75 5.78 -28.04
CA HIS A 538 20.65 5.12 -28.74
C HIS A 538 19.34 5.17 -27.93
N PHE A 539 19.38 4.84 -26.64
CA PHE A 539 18.20 4.89 -25.76
C PHE A 539 17.70 6.31 -25.52
N TRP A 540 18.60 7.28 -25.30
CA TRP A 540 18.20 8.69 -25.22
C TRP A 540 17.63 9.22 -26.54
N SER A 541 18.13 8.75 -27.69
CA SER A 541 17.57 9.09 -28.99
C SER A 541 16.15 8.55 -29.14
N GLY A 542 15.90 7.32 -28.72
CA GLY A 542 14.54 6.75 -28.66
C GLY A 542 13.61 7.51 -27.72
N ALA A 543 14.12 7.95 -26.56
CA ALA A 543 13.37 8.76 -25.62
C ALA A 543 12.96 10.10 -26.26
N ALA A 544 13.94 10.84 -26.80
CA ALA A 544 13.73 12.13 -27.46
C ALA A 544 12.95 12.03 -28.80
N GLY A 545 12.90 10.84 -29.40
CA GLY A 545 12.30 10.60 -30.71
C GLY A 545 13.15 11.09 -31.90
N VAL A 546 14.37 11.56 -31.65
CA VAL A 546 15.31 12.08 -32.65
C VAL A 546 16.72 11.53 -32.41
N ASN A 547 17.53 11.46 -33.45
CA ASN A 547 18.92 11.02 -33.36
C ASN A 547 19.81 12.04 -32.62
N LEU A 548 20.26 11.70 -31.42
CA LEU A 548 21.06 12.59 -30.56
C LEU A 548 22.57 12.48 -30.76
N LYS A 549 23.06 11.73 -31.77
CA LYS A 549 24.51 11.58 -32.02
C LYS A 549 25.23 12.93 -32.17
N ALA A 550 24.64 13.89 -32.87
CA ALA A 550 25.25 15.21 -33.04
C ALA A 550 25.39 15.95 -31.69
N GLN A 551 24.38 15.86 -30.83
CA GLN A 551 24.42 16.44 -29.49
C GLN A 551 25.44 15.70 -28.61
N ALA A 552 25.50 14.37 -28.68
CA ALA A 552 26.48 13.57 -27.95
C ALA A 552 27.92 13.90 -28.38
N THR A 553 28.14 14.15 -29.67
CA THR A 553 29.43 14.58 -30.21
C THR A 553 29.88 15.91 -29.58
N THR A 554 28.95 16.85 -29.43
CA THR A 554 29.22 18.14 -28.77
C THR A 554 29.51 17.93 -27.27
N ALA A 555 28.66 17.19 -26.57
CA ALA A 555 28.76 16.99 -25.12
C ALA A 555 29.99 16.18 -24.71
N PHE A 556 30.25 15.06 -25.39
CA PHE A 556 31.18 14.02 -24.93
C PHE A 556 32.35 13.77 -25.88
N GLY A 557 32.29 14.30 -27.10
CA GLY A 557 33.12 13.83 -28.22
C GLY A 557 32.57 12.54 -28.83
N TRP A 558 33.14 12.11 -29.95
CA TRP A 558 32.67 10.93 -30.69
C TRP A 558 33.82 10.09 -31.27
N PRO A 559 34.59 9.37 -30.43
CA PRO A 559 35.62 8.46 -30.92
C PRO A 559 35.02 7.30 -31.72
N ALA A 560 35.84 6.66 -32.57
CA ALA A 560 35.41 5.55 -33.42
C ALA A 560 34.78 4.37 -32.65
N GLN A 561 35.18 4.17 -31.39
CA GLN A 561 34.58 3.19 -30.49
C GLN A 561 33.09 3.47 -30.24
N TYR A 562 32.70 4.72 -30.01
CA TYR A 562 31.30 5.09 -29.75
C TYR A 562 30.46 4.92 -31.00
N GLU A 563 31.03 5.18 -32.19
CA GLU A 563 30.34 4.91 -33.45
C GLU A 563 30.05 3.41 -33.61
N THR A 564 31.04 2.57 -33.36
CA THR A 564 30.88 1.10 -33.45
C THR A 564 29.81 0.62 -32.48
N GLN A 565 29.87 1.08 -31.23
CA GLN A 565 28.87 0.78 -30.20
C GLN A 565 27.47 1.27 -30.58
N PHE A 566 27.34 2.46 -31.17
CA PHE A 566 26.06 3.04 -31.53
C PHE A 566 25.39 2.29 -32.69
N GLN A 567 26.17 1.88 -33.70
CA GLN A 567 25.63 1.03 -34.76
C GLN A 567 25.22 -0.35 -34.24
N GLN A 568 26.01 -0.94 -33.34
CA GLN A 568 25.66 -2.21 -32.71
C GLN A 568 24.40 -2.09 -31.85
N ALA A 569 24.24 -1.01 -31.07
CA ALA A 569 23.06 -0.78 -30.26
C ALA A 569 21.77 -0.74 -31.09
N LYS A 570 21.80 -0.15 -32.29
CA LYS A 570 20.65 -0.15 -33.20
C LYS A 570 20.26 -1.55 -33.71
N ILE A 571 21.22 -2.46 -33.78
CA ILE A 571 21.00 -3.86 -34.17
C ILE A 571 20.47 -4.65 -32.98
N ASP A 572 21.05 -4.45 -31.80
CA ASP A 572 20.73 -5.19 -30.58
C ASP A 572 19.36 -4.76 -30.00
N PHE A 573 18.97 -3.49 -30.20
CA PHE A 573 17.75 -2.90 -29.66
C PHE A 573 16.84 -2.29 -30.75
N PRO A 574 16.39 -3.08 -31.74
CA PRO A 574 15.68 -2.57 -32.92
C PRO A 574 14.31 -1.94 -32.58
N ASN A 575 13.75 -2.24 -31.40
CA ASN A 575 12.50 -1.68 -30.90
C ASN A 575 12.64 -0.24 -30.38
N VAL A 576 13.87 0.26 -30.20
CA VAL A 576 14.13 1.64 -29.80
C VAL A 576 14.26 2.51 -31.06
N THR A 577 13.15 3.17 -31.43
CA THR A 577 13.04 3.90 -32.71
C THR A 577 13.03 5.42 -32.56
N TYR A 578 13.58 6.12 -33.54
CA TYR A 578 13.61 7.59 -33.63
C TYR A 578 13.88 8.05 -35.07
N THR A 579 13.58 9.31 -35.38
CA THR A 579 13.87 9.88 -36.71
C THR A 579 15.36 10.20 -36.86
N GLY A 580 15.91 9.88 -38.03
CA GLY A 580 17.34 9.89 -38.36
C GLY A 580 18.00 11.26 -38.40
#